data_AF-A0A849FN41-F1
#
_entry.id   AF-A0A849FN41-F1
#
_cell.length_a   1.000
_cell.length_b   1.000
_cell.length_c   1.000
_cell.angle_alpha   90.00
_cell.angle_beta   90.00
_cell.angle_gamma   90.00
#
_symmetry.space_group_name_H-M   'P 1'
#
loop_
_entity.id
_entity.type
_entity.pdbx_description
1 polymer ?
#
loop_
_entity_poly.entity_id
_entity_poly.type
_entity_poly.pdbx_seq_one_letter_code
_entity_poly.pdbx_strand_id
1 'polypeptide(L)' 'GYDTRPLMSMKEKHLFMNDAVANDYFLFLEHDAHSEVCSLKNTAKGVRLDQTHTFNEIFN' A
#
# COMPACT_ATOMS: atom_id res chain seq x y z
N GLY A 1 -15.21 -7.75 -9.98
CA GLY A 1 -16.05 -8.69 -9.21
C GLY A 1 -15.93 -8.34 -7.75
N TYR A 2 -17.05 -8.31 -7.01
CA TYR A 2 -17.02 -7.98 -5.59
C TYR A 2 -16.63 -9.19 -4.74
N ASP A 3 -15.83 -8.93 -3.71
CA ASP A 3 -15.34 -9.92 -2.75
C ASP A 3 -16.50 -10.50 -1.92
N THR A 4 -16.64 -11.82 -1.87
CA THR A 4 -17.72 -12.51 -1.14
C THR A 4 -17.31 -12.94 0.28
N ARG A 5 -16.06 -12.69 0.69
CA ARG A 5 -15.49 -13.10 1.98
C ARG A 5 -14.71 -11.96 2.63
N PRO A 6 -15.39 -10.86 3.02
CA PRO A 6 -14.75 -9.63 3.50
C PRO A 6 -13.82 -9.84 4.70
N LEU A 7 -14.10 -10.81 5.58
CA LEU A 7 -13.27 -11.10 6.76
C LEU A 7 -11.90 -11.71 6.41
N MET A 8 -11.80 -12.51 5.35
CA MET A 8 -10.52 -13.12 4.93
C MET A 8 -9.66 -12.07 4.23
N SER A 9 -10.24 -11.33 3.29
CA SER A 9 -9.53 -10.31 2.51
C SER A 9 -9.01 -9.16 3.39
N MET A 10 -9.70 -8.84 4.49
CA MET A 10 -9.21 -7.86 5.47
C MET A 10 -7.97 -8.35 6.25
N LYS A 11 -7.89 -9.65 6.57
CA LYS A 11 -6.71 -10.23 7.23
C LYS A 11 -5.52 -10.28 6.28
N GLU A 12 -5.74 -10.72 5.04
CA GLU A 12 -4.70 -10.78 4.00
C GLU A 12 -4.15 -9.39 3.70
N LYS A 13 -5.02 -8.40 3.55
CA LYS A 13 -4.62 -7.00 3.37
C LYS A 13 -3.78 -6.51 4.56
N HIS A 14 -4.18 -6.83 5.79
CA HIS A 14 -3.40 -6.40 6.97
C HIS A 14 -2.01 -7.05 7.01
N LEU A 15 -1.90 -8.34 6.68
CA LEU A 15 -0.62 -9.04 6.63
C LEU A 15 0.29 -8.45 5.55
N PHE A 16 -0.26 -8.26 4.35
CA PHE A 16 0.45 -7.68 3.21
C PHE A 16 0.92 -6.25 3.48
N MET A 17 0.06 -5.40 4.05
CA MET A 17 0.43 -4.02 4.39
C MET A 17 1.52 -3.97 5.46
N ASN A 18 1.52 -4.88 6.45
CA ASN A 18 2.60 -4.93 7.44
C ASN A 18 3.91 -5.43 6.82
N ASP A 19 3.85 -6.44 5.96
CA ASP A 19 5.03 -6.96 5.26
C ASP A 19 5.64 -5.89 4.34
N ALA A 20 4.79 -5.12 3.65
CA ALA A 20 5.21 -3.99 2.84
C ALA A 20 5.93 -2.92 3.65
N VAL A 21 5.46 -2.60 4.86
CA VAL A 21 6.17 -1.68 5.75
C VAL A 21 7.47 -2.30 6.28
N ALA A 22 7.46 -3.57 6.64
CA ALA A 22 8.62 -4.26 7.22
C ALA A 22 9.77 -4.39 6.22
N ASN A 23 9.46 -4.57 4.94
CA ASN A 23 10.44 -4.71 3.86
C ASN A 23 10.63 -3.42 3.03
N ASP A 24 10.07 -2.29 3.48
CA ASP A 24 10.17 -0.99 2.79
C ASP A 24 9.72 -1.06 1.30
N TYR A 25 8.63 -1.78 1.04
CA TYR A 25 8.08 -1.91 -0.30
C TYR A 25 7.37 -0.65 -0.77
N PHE A 26 7.59 -0.33 -2.04
CA PHE A 26 6.81 0.63 -2.80
C PHE A 26 5.63 -0.07 -3.47
N LEU A 27 4.42 0.43 -3.22
CA LEU A 27 3.19 -0.10 -3.79
C LEU A 27 2.80 0.72 -5.02
N PHE A 28 2.55 0.03 -6.13
CA PHE A 28 2.07 0.65 -7.36
C PHE A 28 0.54 0.69 -7.39
N LEU A 29 -0.02 1.87 -7.67
CA LEU A 29 -1.46 2.15 -7.76
C LEU A 29 -1.85 2.37 -9.23
N GLU A 30 -2.21 1.29 -9.93
CA GLU A 30 -2.53 1.34 -11.38
C GLU A 30 -3.68 2.31 -11.74
N HIS A 31 -4.59 2.59 -10.81
CA HIS A 31 -5.77 3.43 -11.06
C HIS A 31 -5.55 4.92 -10.79
N ASP A 32 -4.43 5.33 -10.19
CA ASP A 32 -4.17 6.73 -9.84
C ASP A 32 -2.97 7.26 -10.63
N ALA A 33 -3.24 8.12 -11.62
CA ALA A 33 -2.22 8.65 -12.52
C ALA A 33 -1.34 9.75 -11.88
N HIS A 34 -1.68 10.24 -10.70
CA HIS A 34 -0.91 11.28 -9.99
C HIS A 34 -0.13 10.72 -8.80
N SER A 35 -0.59 9.65 -8.19
CA SER A 35 0.07 8.96 -7.08
C SER A 35 0.34 7.50 -7.47
N GLU A 36 1.12 7.34 -8.53
CA GLU A 36 1.41 6.03 -9.13
C GLU A 36 2.09 5.09 -8.13
N VAL A 37 2.93 5.62 -7.25
CA VAL A 37 3.66 4.85 -6.25
C VAL A 37 3.35 5.39 -4.85
N CYS A 38 3.22 4.51 -3.86
CA CYS A 38 3.14 4.92 -2.46
C CYS A 38 3.96 4.04 -1.53
N SER A 39 4.45 4.65 -0.45
CA SER A 39 5.05 3.96 0.68
C SER A 39 4.06 3.90 1.85
N LEU A 40 4.22 2.88 2.69
CA LEU A 40 3.44 2.70 3.90
C LEU A 40 4.35 2.86 5.12
N LYS A 41 3.79 3.32 6.24
CA LYS A 41 4.44 3.31 7.55
C LYS A 41 3.58 2.65 8.61
N ASN A 42 4.24 2.08 9.61
CA ASN A 42 3.55 1.58 10.79
C ASN A 42 3.27 2.73 11.77
N THR A 43 2.06 2.76 12.31
CA THR A 43 1.66 3.71 13.35
C THR A 43 1.06 2.96 14.52
N ALA A 44 0.91 3.61 15.68
CA ALA A 44 0.28 3.00 16.86
C ALA A 44 -1.17 2.51 16.62
N LYS A 45 -1.81 2.91 15.51
CA LYS A 45 -3.16 2.49 15.10
C LYS A 45 -3.15 1.56 13.87
N GLY A 46 -1.98 1.05 13.47
CA GLY A 46 -1.79 0.18 12.31
C GLY A 46 -1.10 0.87 11.13
N VAL A 47 -1.05 0.15 10.00
CA VAL A 47 -0.38 0.62 8.78
C VAL A 47 -1.16 1.75 8.12
N ARG A 48 -0.45 2.83 7.78
CA ARG A 48 -1.00 4.00 7.07
C ARG A 48 -0.10 4.39 5.91
N LEU A 49 -0.71 5.08 4.95
CA LEU A 49 0.00 5.76 3.87
C LEU A 49 1.03 6.73 4.48
N ASP A 50 2.27 6.66 4.00
CA ASP A 50 3.34 7.55 4.42
C ASP A 50 3.56 8.65 3.40
N GLN A 51 4.00 8.26 2.20
CA GLN A 51 4.25 9.16 1.09
C GLN A 51 3.69 8.58 -0.22
N THR A 52 3.33 9.47 -1.12
CA THR A 52 2.95 9.17 -2.50
C THR A 52 3.94 9.85 -3.41
N HIS A 53 4.37 9.12 -4.43
CA HIS A 53 5.35 9.55 -5.40
C HIS A 53 4.83 9.18 -6.79
N THR A 54 5.27 9.92 -7.79
CA THR A 54 5.12 9.51 -9.18
C THR A 54 6.27 8.62 -9.60
N PHE A 55 6.12 7.81 -10.65
CA PHE A 55 7.25 7.06 -11.22
C PHE A 55 8.40 7.99 -11.58
N ASN A 56 8.07 9.19 -12.05
CA ASN A 56 9.04 10.21 -12.44
C ASN A 56 9.82 10.80 -11.25
N GLU A 57 9.29 10.73 -10.02
CA GLU A 57 10.01 11.18 -8.82
C GLU A 57 10.95 10.12 -8.25
N ILE A 58 10.68 8.83 -8.49
CA ILE A 58 11.49 7.73 -7.98
C ILE A 58 12.57 7.28 -8.98
N PHE A 59 12.27 7.31 -10.29
CA PHE A 59 13.13 6.73 -11.33
C PHE A 59 13.90 7.76 -12.17
N ASN A 60 13.75 9.06 -11.90
CA ASN A 60 14.43 10.14 -12.61
C ASN A 60 15.42 10.85 -11.68
#